data_AF-A0A926H486-F1
#
_entry.id   AF-A0A926H486-F1
#
_cell.length_a   1.000
_cell.length_b   1.000
_cell.length_c   1.000
_cell.angle_alpha   90.00
_cell.angle_beta   90.00
_cell.angle_gamma   90.00
#
_symmetry.space_group_name_H-M   'P 1'
#
loop_
_entity.id
_entity.type
_entity.pdbx_description
1 polymer ?
#
loop_
_entity_poly.entity_id
_entity_poly.type
_entity_poly.pdbx_seq_one_letter_code
_entity_poly.pdbx_strand_id
1 'polypeptide(L)' 'METEPTTRHSRALPELRFSLSLLYVGRLLLAMNISPANAPLDHIDERIEAVTDELMATELLHEAAVLVGDVVGDCTPQSE' A
#
# COMPACT_ATOMS: atom_id res chain seq x y z
N MET A 1 -11.56 -12.53 -17.50
CA MET A 1 -10.89 -11.74 -16.45
C MET A 1 -10.32 -12.75 -15.48
N GLU A 2 -9.02 -13.05 -15.59
CA GLU A 2 -8.35 -13.82 -14.54
C GLU A 2 -8.39 -12.96 -13.28
N THR A 3 -8.98 -13.47 -12.22
CA THR A 3 -9.00 -12.82 -10.92
C THR A 3 -7.59 -12.88 -10.34
N GLU A 4 -7.03 -11.74 -9.95
CA GLU A 4 -5.78 -11.70 -9.19
C GLU A 4 -5.88 -12.63 -7.97
N PRO A 5 -4.85 -13.45 -7.70
CA PRO A 5 -4.84 -14.34 -6.56
C PRO A 5 -4.94 -13.51 -5.27
N THR A 6 -5.91 -13.83 -4.42
CA THR A 6 -6.14 -13.08 -3.18
C THR A 6 -5.39 -13.71 -2.02
N THR A 7 -4.56 -12.96 -1.32
CA THR A 7 -3.85 -13.41 -0.12
C THR A 7 -4.33 -12.63 1.11
N ARG A 8 -3.86 -12.99 2.31
CA ARG A 8 -4.10 -12.20 3.52
C ARG A 8 -3.57 -10.75 3.42
N HIS A 9 -2.58 -10.50 2.56
CA HIS A 9 -1.96 -9.19 2.35
C HIS A 9 -2.73 -8.33 1.34
N SER A 10 -3.55 -8.94 0.49
CA SER A 10 -4.29 -8.23 -0.58
C SER A 10 -5.31 -7.22 -0.06
N ARG A 11 -5.77 -7.35 1.20
CA ARG A 11 -6.69 -6.38 1.82
C ARG A 11 -6.03 -5.06 2.19
N ALA A 12 -4.75 -5.09 2.56
CA ALA A 12 -4.02 -3.89 2.99
C ALA A 12 -3.51 -3.06 1.80
N LEU A 13 -3.23 -3.70 0.65
CA LEU A 13 -2.66 -3.01 -0.52
C LEU A 13 -3.51 -1.84 -1.04
N PRO A 14 -4.84 -1.95 -1.22
CA PRO A 14 -5.66 -0.82 -1.66
C PRO A 14 -5.65 0.34 -0.66
N GLU A 15 -5.69 0.05 0.63
CA GLU A 15 -5.69 1.05 1.70
C GLU A 15 -4.36 1.80 1.75
N LEU A 16 -3.23 1.08 1.65
CA LEU A 16 -1.90 1.68 1.61
C LEU A 16 -1.72 2.58 0.38
N ARG A 17 -2.12 2.12 -0.81
CA ARG A 17 -2.07 2.92 -2.05
C ARG A 17 -2.95 4.16 -1.98
N PHE A 18 -4.14 4.04 -1.41
CA PHE A 18 -5.03 5.18 -1.21
C PHE A 18 -4.44 6.19 -0.22
N SER A 19 -3.91 5.73 0.91
CA SER A 19 -3.29 6.58 1.92
C SER A 19 -2.07 7.34 1.36
N LEU A 20 -1.23 6.68 0.57
CA LEU A 20 -0.09 7.29 -0.10
C LEU A 20 -0.54 8.38 -1.09
N SER A 21 -1.60 8.12 -1.85
CA SER A 21 -2.19 9.10 -2.77
C SER A 21 -2.66 10.36 -2.04
N LEU A 22 -3.33 10.18 -0.88
CA LEU A 22 -3.77 11.31 -0.05
C LEU A 22 -2.60 12.11 0.52
N LEU A 23 -1.52 11.45 0.94
CA LEU A 23 -0.32 12.13 1.44
C LEU A 23 0.34 12.99 0.36
N TYR A 24 0.46 12.49 -0.87
CA TYR A 24 0.97 13.28 -1.99
C TYR A 24 0.08 14.48 -2.32
N VAL A 25 -1.25 14.32 -2.28
CA VAL A 25 -2.18 15.45 -2.47
C VAL A 25 -2.04 16.47 -1.34
N GLY A 26 -1.98 16.02 -0.08
CA GLY A 26 -1.79 16.89 1.07
C GLY A 26 -0.48 17.69 1.00
N ARG A 27 0.60 17.02 0.62
CA ARG A 27 1.91 17.65 0.36
C ARG A 27 1.81 18.72 -0.72
N LEU A 28 1.15 18.42 -1.85
CA LEU A 28 0.96 19.37 -2.94
C LEU A 28 0.17 20.61 -2.48
N LEU A 29 -0.93 20.41 -1.76
CA LEU A 29 -1.76 21.52 -1.27
C LEU A 29 -0.98 22.43 -0.31
N LEU A 30 -0.14 21.87 0.55
CA LEU A 30 0.72 22.65 1.44
C LEU A 30 1.81 23.41 0.68
N ALA A 31 2.39 22.81 -0.35
CA ALA A 31 3.31 23.48 -1.25
C ALA A 31 2.65 24.60 -2.08
N MET A 32 1.34 24.52 -2.32
CA MET A 32 0.59 25.59 -2.99
C MET A 32 0.19 26.74 -2.05
N ASN A 33 0.04 26.46 -0.75
CA ASN A 33 -0.37 27.45 0.26
C ASN A 33 0.77 28.33 0.80
N ILE A 34 1.89 28.42 0.06
CA ILE A 34 3.15 28.99 0.54
C ILE A 34 3.04 30.51 0.79
N SER A 35 2.99 30.85 2.08
CA SER A 35 4.03 31.69 2.70
C SER A 35 5.23 30.77 3.08
N PRO A 36 6.46 31.06 2.63
CA PRO A 36 7.60 30.11 2.59
C PRO A 36 8.27 29.78 3.92
N ALA A 37 7.69 30.14 5.07
CA ALA A 37 8.43 30.11 6.34
C ALA A 37 8.08 28.96 7.30
N ASN A 38 6.89 28.32 7.23
CA ASN A 38 6.38 27.55 8.40
C ASN A 38 5.61 26.25 8.11
N ALA A 39 5.59 25.71 6.89
CA ALA A 39 4.90 24.43 6.65
C ALA A 39 5.83 23.26 7.03
N PRO A 40 5.45 22.36 7.96
CA PRO A 40 6.24 21.18 8.31
C PRO A 40 6.12 20.12 7.22
N LEU A 41 6.64 20.43 6.03
CA LEU A 41 6.68 19.51 4.90
C LEU A 41 7.49 18.25 5.23
N ASP A 42 8.52 18.39 6.06
CA ASP A 42 9.39 17.30 6.51
C ASP A 42 8.59 16.16 7.14
N HIS A 43 7.62 16.44 8.02
CA HIS A 43 6.80 15.40 8.65
C HIS A 43 5.91 14.65 7.66
N ILE A 44 5.47 15.32 6.59
CA ILE A 44 4.68 14.69 5.54
C ILE A 44 5.56 13.86 4.64
N ASP A 45 6.76 14.34 4.33
CA ASP A 45 7.76 13.60 3.55
C ASP A 45 8.22 12.34 4.30
N GLU A 46 8.50 12.44 5.61
CA GLU A 46 8.75 11.29 6.49
C GLU A 46 7.59 10.29 6.49
N ARG A 47 6.34 10.79 6.49
CA ARG A 47 5.17 9.92 6.47
C ARG A 47 4.96 9.24 5.12
N ILE A 48 5.26 9.94 4.02
CA ILE A 48 5.25 9.38 2.66
C ILE A 48 6.26 8.24 2.55
N GLU A 49 7.48 8.44 3.05
CA GLU A 49 8.53 7.42 3.07
C GLU A 49 8.07 6.18 3.85
N ALA A 50 7.60 6.37 5.10
CA ALA A 50 7.14 5.26 5.94
C ALA A 50 6.00 4.44 5.30
N VAL A 51 5.01 5.10 4.66
CA VAL A 51 3.91 4.41 3.98
C VAL A 51 4.38 3.74 2.69
N THR A 52 5.36 4.31 2.00
CA THR A 52 5.97 3.70 0.80
C THR A 52 6.70 2.41 1.16
N ASP A 53 7.49 2.42 2.24
CA ASP A 53 8.17 1.23 2.75
C ASP A 53 7.18 0.13 3.15
N GLU A 54 6.11 0.49 3.86
CA GLU A 54 5.05 -0.45 4.26
C GLU A 54 4.31 -1.03 3.05
N LEU A 55 4.00 -0.20 2.05
CA LEU A 55 3.40 -0.64 0.79
C LEU A 55 4.30 -1.66 0.08
N MET A 56 5.57 -1.32 -0.11
CA MET A 56 6.54 -2.19 -0.78
C MET A 56 6.73 -3.52 -0.03
N ALA A 57 6.85 -3.47 1.29
CA ALA A 57 6.95 -4.68 2.11
C ALA A 57 5.69 -5.56 1.98
N THR A 58 4.51 -4.94 1.93
CA THR A 58 3.24 -5.66 1.79
C THR A 58 3.08 -6.28 0.39
N GLU A 59 3.54 -5.60 -0.66
CA GLU A 59 3.58 -6.13 -2.03
C GLU A 59 4.50 -7.35 -2.12
N LEU A 60 5.71 -7.27 -1.56
CA LEU A 60 6.64 -8.40 -1.51
C LEU A 60 6.06 -9.60 -0.73
N LEU A 61 5.40 -9.35 0.39
CA LEU A 61 4.73 -10.42 1.17
C LEU A 61 3.55 -11.02 0.40
N HIS A 62 2.81 -10.20 -0.34
CA HIS A 62 1.74 -10.67 -1.21
C HIS A 62 2.28 -11.59 -2.31
N GLU A 63 3.32 -11.15 -3.02
CA GLU A 63 3.96 -11.94 -4.08
C GLU A 63 4.55 -13.25 -3.53
N ALA A 64 5.23 -13.19 -2.38
CA ALA A 64 5.76 -14.38 -1.72
C ALA A 64 4.66 -15.37 -1.32
N ALA A 65 3.54 -14.88 -0.79
CA ALA A 65 2.40 -15.71 -0.45
C ALA A 65 1.80 -16.38 -1.70
N VAL A 66 1.67 -15.66 -2.81
CA VAL A 66 1.24 -16.23 -4.09
C VAL A 66 2.20 -17.33 -4.57
N LEU A 67 3.51 -17.09 -4.50
CA LEU A 67 4.54 -18.06 -4.94
C LEU A 67 4.51 -19.36 -4.13
N VAL A 68 4.20 -19.29 -2.84
CA VAL A 68 4.13 -20.46 -1.94
C VAL A 68 2.73 -21.11 -1.95
N GLY A 69 1.76 -20.52 -2.66
CA GLY A 69 0.38 -21.02 -2.69
C GLY A 69 -0.45 -20.67 -1.45
N ASP A 70 -0.01 -19.69 -0.64
CA ASP A 70 -0.77 -19.15 0.50
C ASP A 70 -1.85 -18.17 0.01
N VAL A 71 -2.82 -18.70 -0.74
CA VAL A 71 -3.90 -17.94 -1.38
C VAL A 71 -5.22 -18.23 -0.65
N VAL A 72 -5.92 -17.16 -0.26
CA VAL A 72 -7.25 -17.19 0.33
C VAL A 72 -8.25 -17.49 -0.77
N GLY A 73 -8.61 -18.75 -0.96
CA GLY A 73 -9.58 -19.18 -1.98
C GLY A 73 -9.44 -20.64 -2.40
N ASP A 74 -8.27 -21.25 -2.23
CA ASP A 74 -8.06 -22.67 -2.52
C ASP A 74 -8.50 -23.56 -1.34
N CYS A 75 -9.80 -23.57 -1.08
CA CYS A 75 -10.45 -24.79 -0.57
C CYS A 75 -10.91 -25.61 -1.78
N THR A 76 -9.98 -26.14 -2.57
CA THR A 76 -10.32 -27.30 -3.40
C THR A 76 -10.52 -28.48 -2.45
N PRO A 77 -11.73 -29.08 -2.35
CA PRO A 77 -11.86 -30.33 -1.64
C PRO A 77 -11.00 -31.34 -2.41
N GLN A 78 -9.90 -31.78 -1.81
CA GLN A 78 -9.20 -32.99 -2.25
C GLN A 78 -10.22 -34.13 -2.17
N SER A 79 -10.84 -34.43 -3.30
CA SER A 79 -11.68 -35.61 -3.46
C SER A 79 -10.71 -36.75 -3.75
N GLU A 80 -10.36 -37.50 -2.71
CA GLU A 80 -9.90 -38.89 -2.84
C GLU A 80 -11.09 -39.80 -3.18
#